data_AF-A0AA35WN21-F1
#
_entry.id   AF-A0AA35WN21-F1
#
_cell.length_a   1.000
_cell.length_b   1.000
_cell.length_c   1.000
_cell.angle_alpha   90.00
_cell.angle_beta   90.00
_cell.angle_gamma   90.00
#
_symmetry.space_group_name_H-M   'P 1'
#
loop_
_entity.id
_entity.type
_entity.pdbx_description
1 polymer ?
#
loop_
_entity_poly.entity_id
_entity_poly.type
_entity_poly.pdbx_seq_one_letter_code
_entity_poly.pdbx_strand_id
1 'polypeptide(L)'
;MRHRIFGLGGSVRAIPEGRIFFANEPVLEVTAPIIEAQLVETLIINRLNLQSLQATKAARCVWAGQGRGISDFGARRAPGVDGDLNMARAGT
;
A
#
# COMPACT_ATOMS: atom_id res chain seq x y z
N MET A 1 -4.62 -13.57 -3.46
CA MET A 1 -5.41 -13.85 -4.69
C MET A 1 -4.52 -13.67 -5.91
N ARG A 2 -4.78 -14.37 -7.04
CA ARG A 2 -3.96 -14.26 -8.28
C ARG A 2 -4.66 -13.35 -9.30
N HIS A 3 -3.98 -12.32 -9.79
CA HIS A 3 -4.45 -11.35 -10.77
C HIS A 3 -3.58 -11.39 -12.04
N ARG A 4 -4.15 -11.14 -13.21
CA ARG A 4 -3.39 -10.96 -14.46
C ARG A 4 -3.03 -9.49 -14.62
N ILE A 5 -1.81 -9.18 -15.04
CA ILE A 5 -1.41 -7.80 -15.30
C ILE A 5 -1.90 -7.44 -16.71
N PHE A 6 -2.78 -6.44 -16.85
CA PHE A 6 -3.34 -6.09 -18.16
C PHE A 6 -2.29 -5.34 -18.99
N GLY A 7 -2.01 -5.80 -20.21
CA GLY A 7 -0.98 -5.24 -21.09
C GLY A 7 0.45 -5.77 -20.86
N LEU A 8 0.65 -6.67 -19.90
CA LEU A 8 1.92 -7.35 -19.63
C LEU A 8 1.71 -8.87 -19.59
N GLY A 9 2.69 -9.66 -20.03
CA GLY A 9 2.66 -11.12 -20.10
C GLY A 9 2.81 -11.83 -18.75
N GLY A 10 2.24 -11.28 -17.68
CA GLY A 10 2.49 -11.72 -16.31
C GLY A 10 1.27 -11.87 -15.40
N SER A 11 1.51 -12.45 -14.22
CA SER A 11 0.52 -12.56 -13.13
C SER A 11 1.09 -12.08 -11.81
N VAL A 12 0.22 -11.56 -10.94
CA VAL A 12 0.52 -11.10 -9.59
C VAL A 12 -0.22 -11.95 -8.58
N ARG A 13 0.42 -12.26 -7.47
CA ARG A 13 -0.22 -12.76 -6.24
C ARG A 13 0.01 -11.74 -5.13
N ALA A 14 -1.03 -11.37 -4.40
CA ALA A 14 -0.90 -10.48 -3.26
C ALA A 14 -1.76 -10.93 -2.08
N ILE A 15 -1.35 -10.52 -0.87
CA ILE A 15 -2.21 -10.58 0.31
C ILE A 15 -3.42 -9.64 0.11
N PRO A 16 -4.59 -9.95 0.69
CA PRO A 16 -5.71 -9.02 0.74
C PRO A 16 -5.35 -7.72 1.47
N GLU A 17 -5.90 -6.59 1.02
CA GLU A 17 -5.77 -5.30 1.71
C GLU A 17 -6.34 -5.39 3.13
N GLY A 18 -5.71 -4.69 4.08
CA GLY A 18 -6.08 -4.73 5.51
C GLY A 18 -5.57 -5.96 6.27
N ARG A 19 -4.97 -6.95 5.58
CA ARG A 19 -4.35 -8.10 6.25
C ARG A 19 -3.03 -7.68 6.91
N ILE A 20 -2.85 -8.11 8.17
CA ILE A 20 -1.57 -7.97 8.89
C ILE A 20 -0.53 -8.88 8.24
N PHE A 21 0.68 -8.35 8.06
CA PHE A 21 1.86 -9.08 7.60
C PHE A 21 3.08 -8.66 8.43
N PHE A 22 4.14 -9.48 8.41
CA PHE A 22 5.36 -9.24 9.17
C PHE A 22 6.59 -9.08 8.28
N ALA A 23 7.69 -8.67 8.90
CA ALA A 23 8.97 -8.53 8.21
C ALA A 23 9.40 -9.88 7.60
N ASN A 24 9.99 -9.81 6.40
CA ASN A 24 10.47 -10.96 5.64
C ASN A 24 9.38 -11.93 5.15
N GLU A 25 8.10 -11.54 5.20
CA GLU A 25 7.01 -12.27 4.57
C GLU A 25 6.68 -11.66 3.20
N PRO A 26 6.48 -12.47 2.15
CA PRO A 26 6.10 -11.95 0.84
C PRO A 26 4.67 -11.40 0.87
N VAL A 27 4.53 -10.08 0.71
CA VAL A 27 3.23 -9.39 0.60
C VAL A 27 2.66 -9.42 -0.82
N LEU A 28 3.54 -9.44 -1.81
CA LEU A 28 3.22 -9.45 -3.23
C LEU A 28 4.31 -10.20 -4.01
N GLU A 29 3.88 -11.05 -4.94
CA GLU A 29 4.73 -11.80 -5.87
C GLU A 29 4.34 -11.43 -7.30
N VAL A 30 5.32 -11.12 -8.15
CA VAL A 30 5.14 -10.86 -9.59
C VAL A 30 5.79 -11.99 -10.37
N THR A 31 5.07 -12.55 -11.35
CA THR A 31 5.60 -13.50 -12.32
C THR A 31 5.41 -12.94 -13.72
N ALA A 32 6.49 -12.51 -14.37
CA ALA A 32 6.48 -11.93 -15.72
C ALA A 32 7.89 -12.08 -16.36
N PRO A 33 8.04 -11.85 -17.68
CA PRO A 33 9.36 -11.65 -18.28
C PRO A 33 10.15 -10.56 -17.55
N ILE A 34 11.47 -10.73 -17.42
CA ILE A 34 12.31 -9.88 -16.57
C ILE A 34 12.18 -8.37 -16.89
N ILE A 35 12.12 -8.01 -18.18
CA ILE A 35 11.99 -6.61 -18.61
C ILE A 35 10.65 -6.02 -18.10
N GLU A 36 9.57 -6.77 -18.23
CA GLU A 36 8.24 -6.34 -17.80
C GLU A 36 8.13 -6.24 -16.28
N ALA A 37 8.70 -7.21 -15.56
CA ALA A 37 8.75 -7.19 -14.10
C ALA A 37 9.51 -5.95 -13.59
N GLN A 38 10.65 -5.63 -14.20
CA GLN A 38 11.47 -4.48 -13.82
C GLN A 38 10.76 -3.14 -14.06
N LEU A 39 10.01 -3.01 -15.15
CA LEU A 39 9.28 -1.78 -15.50
C LEU A 39 8.24 -1.41 -14.43
N VAL A 40 7.63 -2.40 -13.77
CA VAL A 40 6.61 -2.17 -12.74
C VAL A 40 7.18 -2.19 -11.31
N GLU A 41 8.40 -2.69 -11.11
CA GLU A 41 9.00 -2.89 -9.78
C GLU A 41 8.99 -1.61 -8.94
N THR A 42 9.58 -0.52 -9.46
CA THR A 42 9.69 0.75 -8.74
C THR A 42 8.33 1.29 -8.31
N LEU A 43 7.34 1.20 -9.19
CA LEU A 43 5.98 1.65 -8.92
C LEU A 43 5.35 0.81 -7.80
N ILE A 44 5.45 -0.52 -7.89
CA ILE A 44 4.89 -1.45 -6.91
C ILE A 44 5.52 -1.22 -5.54
N ILE A 45 6.85 -1.18 -5.46
CA ILE A 45 7.59 -0.97 -4.21
C ILE A 45 7.21 0.38 -3.59
N ASN A 46 7.14 1.45 -4.39
CA ASN A 46 6.80 2.78 -3.89
C ASN A 46 5.37 2.81 -3.29
N ARG A 47 4.39 2.24 -4.01
CA ARG A 47 2.99 2.24 -3.57
C ARG A 47 2.78 1.36 -2.34
N LEU A 48 3.36 0.15 -2.31
CA LEU A 48 3.25 -0.75 -1.15
C LEU A 48 3.88 -0.15 0.10
N ASN A 49 5.08 0.44 -0.02
CA ASN A 49 5.77 1.04 1.12
C ASN A 49 4.97 2.20 1.71
N LEU A 50 4.52 3.14 0.87
CA LEU A 50 3.79 4.30 1.35
C LEU A 50 2.46 3.87 1.99
N GLN A 51 1.61 3.13 1.29
CA GLN A 51 0.28 2.77 1.81
C GLN A 51 0.37 1.91 3.08
N SER A 52 1.33 0.98 3.16
CA SER A 52 1.52 0.16 4.37
C SER A 52 1.95 0.99 5.59
N LEU A 53 2.86 1.95 5.39
CA LEU A 53 3.30 2.87 6.43
C LEU A 53 2.13 3.73 6.93
N GLN A 54 1.35 4.28 5.99
CA GLN A 54 0.19 5.12 6.28
C GLN A 54 -0.89 4.36 7.06
N ALA A 55 -1.28 3.17 6.58
CA ALA A 55 -2.26 2.31 7.24
C ALA A 55 -1.81 1.91 8.65
N THR A 56 -0.56 1.49 8.82
CA THR A 56 0.00 1.11 10.12
C THR A 56 0.02 2.29 11.08
N LYS A 57 0.37 3.49 10.60
CA LYS A 57 0.37 4.71 11.43
C LYS A 57 -1.05 5.10 11.85
N ALA A 58 -2.00 5.07 10.93
CA ALA A 58 -3.41 5.35 11.22
C ALA A 58 -3.99 4.36 12.24
N ALA A 59 -3.75 3.06 12.05
CA ALA A 59 -4.16 2.01 13.00
C ALA A 59 -3.60 2.26 14.42
N ARG A 60 -2.34 2.68 14.54
CA ARG A 60 -1.75 3.05 15.84
C ARG A 60 -2.39 4.29 16.47
N CYS A 61 -2.77 5.28 15.66
CA CYS A 61 -3.51 6.45 16.15
C CYS A 61 -4.90 6.03 16.66
N VAL A 62 -5.66 5.25 15.89
CA VAL A 62 -6.99 4.74 16.27
C VAL A 62 -6.91 3.92 17.56
N TRP A 63 -5.92 3.04 17.65
CA TRP A 63 -5.64 2.28 18.86
C TRP A 63 -5.39 3.20 20.07
N ALA A 64 -4.55 4.24 19.92
CA ALA A 64 -4.29 5.20 20.99
C ALA A 64 -5.52 6.07 21.33
N GLY A 65 -6.44 6.29 20.38
CA GLY A 65 -7.66 7.06 20.55
C GLY A 65 -8.73 6.38 21.42
N GLN A 66 -8.62 5.07 21.67
CA GLN A 66 -9.51 4.32 22.57
C GLN A 66 -11.01 4.56 22.28
N GLY A 67 -11.40 4.49 21.00
CA GLY A 67 -12.78 4.68 20.54
C GLY A 67 -13.20 6.13 20.29
N ARG A 68 -12.32 7.12 20.53
CA ARG A 68 -12.54 8.52 20.15
C ARG A 68 -12.31 8.70 18.64
N GLY A 69 -13.11 9.56 18.02
CA GLY A 69 -12.93 9.92 16.61
C GLY A 69 -11.56 10.55 16.36
N ILE A 70 -10.96 10.22 15.22
CA ILE A 70 -9.67 10.74 14.77
C ILE A 70 -9.84 11.35 13.39
N SER A 71 -9.20 12.49 13.16
CA SER A 71 -9.20 13.17 11.87
C SER A 71 -7.77 13.50 11.45
N ASP A 72 -7.46 13.20 10.19
CA ASP A 72 -6.20 13.58 9.57
C ASP A 72 -6.28 15.00 8.99
N PHE A 73 -5.23 15.79 9.22
CA PHE A 73 -5.06 17.14 8.66
C PHE A 73 -3.70 17.28 7.98
N GLY A 74 -3.17 16.14 7.50
CA GLY A 74 -1.83 15.98 6.94
C GLY A 74 -1.66 16.60 5.55
N ALA A 75 -2.76 16.81 4.81
CA ALA A 75 -2.80 17.26 3.42
C ALA A 75 -1.76 18.31 3.03
N ARG A 76 -1.66 19.39 3.82
CA ARG A 76 -0.74 20.51 3.56
C ARG A 76 0.75 20.15 3.64
N ARG A 77 1.08 18.96 4.15
CA ARG A 77 2.45 18.42 4.30
C ARG A 77 2.65 17.11 3.55
N ALA A 78 1.59 16.54 2.97
CA ALA A 78 1.70 15.32 2.22
C ALA A 78 2.50 15.58 0.92
N PRO A 79 3.46 14.72 0.56
CA PRO A 79 4.17 14.86 -0.70
C PRO A 79 3.24 14.62 -1.90
N GLY A 80 2.96 15.69 -2.64
CA GLY A 80 2.08 15.66 -3.81
C GLY A 80 0.60 15.41 -3.47
N VAL A 81 -0.26 15.59 -4.47
CA VAL A 81 -1.72 15.44 -4.34
C VAL A 81 -2.10 14.00 -3.95
N ASP A 82 -1.43 13.03 -4.57
CA ASP A 82 -1.64 11.60 -4.29
C ASP A 82 -1.29 11.23 -2.83
N GLY A 83 -0.35 11.93 -2.19
CA GLY A 83 0.12 11.59 -0.86
C GLY A 83 -1.00 11.66 0.19
N ASP A 84 -1.82 12.71 0.12
CA ASP A 84 -2.95 12.92 1.03
C ASP A 84 -4.15 12.04 0.69
N LEU A 85 -4.46 11.88 -0.59
CA LEU A 85 -5.55 10.99 -1.02
C LEU A 85 -5.29 9.54 -0.59
N ASN A 86 -4.05 9.09 -0.68
CA ASN A 86 -3.67 7.76 -0.17
C ASN A 86 -3.79 7.67 1.35
N MET A 87 -3.43 8.72 2.12
CA MET A 87 -3.64 8.77 3.57
C MET A 87 -5.12 8.67 3.94
N ALA A 88 -5.96 9.47 3.29
CA ALA A 88 -7.40 9.50 3.54
C ALA A 88 -8.03 8.12 3.28
N ARG A 89 -7.59 7.41 2.25
CA ARG A 89 -8.03 6.04 1.96
C ARG A 89 -7.51 5.00 2.96
N ALA A 90 -6.25 5.11 3.38
CA ALA A 90 -5.61 4.13 4.25
C ALA A 90 -5.99 4.30 5.73
N GLY A 91 -6.51 5.47 6.12
CA GLY A 91 -6.80 5.82 7.50
C GLY A 91 -8.25 5.62 7.97
N THR A 92 -9.17 5.26 7.07
CA THR A 92 -10.56 4.88 7.38
C THR A 92 -10.66 3.41 7.72
#